data_AF-A0A2W7SCN7-F1
#
_entry.id   AF-A0A2W7SCN7-F1
#
_cell.length_a   1.000
_cell.length_b   1.000
_cell.length_c   1.000
_cell.angle_alpha   90.00
_cell.angle_beta   90.00
_cell.angle_gamma   90.00
#
_symmetry.space_group_name_H-M   'P 1'
#
loop_
_entity.id
_entity.type
_entity.pdbx_description
1 polymer ?
#
loop_
_entity_poly.entity_id
_entity_poly.type
_entity_poly.pdbx_seq_one_letter_code
_entity_poly.pdbx_strand_id
1 'polypeptide(L)'
;MGRLENEALTAMTVLLKQGHSQSSVARLLGVSEGTVRYHRRRDAAGAVDGQTVQVGKAAAVAEAIAHWRSQQSGGRVNLAALHDWLKREHDCDGSLKSVPRYWKRTFPAPAIRARRRVDTPMGA
;
A
#
# COMPACT_ATOMS: atom_id res chain seq x y z
N MET A 1 -9.00 -12.75 20.56
CA MET A 1 -8.05 -11.64 20.75
C MET A 1 -7.92 -10.88 19.45
N GLY A 2 -8.09 -9.55 19.50
CA GLY A 2 -8.02 -8.68 18.32
C GLY A 2 -6.60 -8.60 17.74
N ARG A 3 -6.49 -8.11 16.50
CA ARG A 3 -5.21 -7.82 15.84
C ARG A 3 -4.46 -6.76 16.66
N LEU A 4 -3.20 -7.04 17.00
CA LEU A 4 -2.29 -6.06 17.59
C LEU A 4 -2.17 -4.84 16.68
N GLU A 5 -2.25 -3.64 17.25
CA GLU A 5 -2.06 -2.40 16.53
C GLU A 5 -0.62 -2.30 16.00
N ASN A 6 -0.44 -1.60 14.86
CA ASN A 6 0.88 -1.46 14.22
C ASN A 6 1.92 -0.80 15.14
N GLU A 7 1.48 0.07 16.03
CA GLU A 7 2.34 0.73 17.02
C GLU A 7 2.93 -0.28 18.01
N ALA A 8 2.09 -1.16 18.57
CA ALA A 8 2.53 -2.21 19.48
C ALA A 8 3.48 -3.22 18.80
N LEU A 9 3.27 -3.51 17.51
CA LEU A 9 4.20 -4.33 16.73
C LEU A 9 5.57 -3.66 16.57
N THR A 10 5.58 -2.35 16.31
CA THR A 10 6.81 -1.56 16.17
C THR A 10 7.57 -1.52 17.49
N ALA A 11 6.88 -1.24 18.60
CA ALA A 11 7.46 -1.21 19.94
C ALA A 11 8.09 -2.58 20.32
N MET A 12 7.38 -3.67 20.06
CA MET A 12 7.89 -5.03 20.27
C MET A 12 9.19 -5.29 19.50
N THR A 13 9.24 -4.96 18.21
CA THR A 13 10.45 -5.17 17.38
C THR A 13 11.62 -4.35 17.90
N VAL A 14 11.39 -3.10 18.31
CA VAL A 14 12.42 -2.23 18.89
C VAL A 14 12.97 -2.81 20.21
N LEU A 15 12.10 -3.22 21.12
CA LEU A 15 12.51 -3.77 22.42
C LEU A 15 13.28 -5.09 22.28
N LEU A 16 12.86 -5.97 21.36
CA LEU A 16 13.59 -7.19 21.06
C LEU A 16 14.99 -6.89 20.48
N LYS A 17 15.12 -5.88 19.60
CA LYS A 17 16.42 -5.44 19.07
C LYS A 17 17.32 -4.82 20.14
N GLN A 18 16.75 -4.18 21.15
CA GLN A 18 17.46 -3.65 22.33
C GLN A 18 17.88 -4.75 23.32
N GLY A 19 17.52 -6.01 23.08
CA GLY A 19 17.94 -7.16 23.90
C GLY A 19 17.01 -7.51 25.07
N HIS A 20 15.81 -6.90 25.15
CA HIS A 20 14.83 -7.30 26.16
C HIS A 20 14.35 -8.74 25.96
N SER A 21 14.10 -9.45 27.06
CA SER A 21 13.54 -10.80 27.02
C SER A 21 12.09 -10.79 26.51
N GLN A 22 11.68 -11.87 25.85
CA GLN A 22 10.31 -12.02 25.31
C GLN A 22 9.25 -11.89 26.41
N SER A 23 9.51 -12.44 27.59
CA SER A 23 8.62 -12.34 28.75
C SER A 23 8.51 -10.92 29.30
N SER A 24 9.60 -10.13 29.27
CA SER A 24 9.59 -8.72 29.66
C SER A 24 8.79 -7.87 28.68
N VAL A 25 9.02 -8.06 27.37
CA VAL A 25 8.27 -7.38 26.29
C VAL A 25 6.78 -7.72 26.36
N ALA A 26 6.43 -8.98 26.62
CA ALA A 26 5.04 -9.41 26.77
C ALA A 26 4.32 -8.69 27.92
N ARG A 27 4.97 -8.59 29.09
CA ARG A 27 4.44 -7.86 30.26
C ARG A 27 4.29 -6.37 29.97
N LEU A 28 5.29 -5.75 29.34
CA LEU A 28 5.29 -4.32 29.05
C LEU A 28 4.19 -3.93 28.05
N LEU A 29 3.89 -4.79 27.07
CA LEU A 29 2.86 -4.56 26.06
C LEU A 29 1.48 -5.12 26.45
N GLY A 30 1.35 -5.77 27.61
CA GLY A 30 0.09 -6.38 28.05
C GLY A 30 -0.37 -7.55 27.17
N VAL A 31 0.56 -8.28 26.55
CA VAL A 31 0.26 -9.41 25.65
C VAL A 31 0.82 -10.73 26.19
N SER A 32 0.41 -11.85 25.60
CA SER A 32 1.00 -13.14 25.91
C SER A 32 2.40 -13.28 25.32
N GLU A 33 3.28 -14.03 25.99
CA GLU A 33 4.61 -14.37 25.46
C GLU A 33 4.49 -15.12 24.11
N GLY A 34 3.46 -15.95 23.95
CA GLY A 34 3.16 -16.64 22.69
C GLY A 34 2.96 -15.68 21.52
N THR A 35 2.35 -14.52 21.77
CA THR A 35 2.16 -13.44 20.79
C THR A 35 3.50 -12.84 20.37
N VAL A 36 4.37 -12.53 21.34
CA VAL A 36 5.72 -12.02 21.06
C VAL A 36 6.54 -13.03 20.25
N ARG A 37 6.48 -14.31 20.64
CA ARG A 37 7.17 -15.41 19.94
C ARG A 37 6.67 -15.57 18.50
N TYR A 38 5.36 -15.48 18.29
CA TYR A 38 4.74 -15.58 16.96
C TYR A 38 5.27 -14.48 16.04
N HIS A 39 5.23 -13.23 16.48
CA HIS A 39 5.67 -12.11 15.65
C HIS A 39 7.18 -12.10 15.42
N ARG A 40 7.99 -12.42 16.43
CA ARG A 40 9.44 -12.58 16.26
C ARG A 40 9.77 -13.63 15.20
N ARG A 41 9.11 -14.79 15.24
CA ARG A 41 9.31 -15.86 14.24
C ARG A 41 8.88 -15.40 12.85
N ARG A 42 7.78 -14.66 12.76
CA ARG A 42 7.25 -14.11 11.51
C ARG A 42 8.18 -13.06 10.90
N ASP A 43 8.76 -12.19 11.72
CA ASP A 43 9.74 -11.17 11.31
C ASP A 43 11.05 -11.82 10.83
N ALA A 44 11.55 -12.83 11.57
CA ALA A 44 12.73 -13.60 11.18
C ALA A 44 12.54 -14.39 9.87
N ALA A 45 11.31 -14.82 9.58
CA ALA A 45 10.95 -15.48 8.33
C ALA A 45 10.76 -14.49 7.16
N GLY A 46 10.91 -13.18 7.39
CA GLY A 46 10.65 -12.15 6.38
C GLY A 46 9.21 -12.20 5.85
N ALA A 47 8.27 -12.72 6.63
CA ALA A 47 6.90 -12.95 6.19
C ALA A 47 6.15 -11.61 6.10
N VAL A 48 6.33 -10.94 4.96
CA VAL A 48 5.52 -9.80 4.53
C VAL A 48 4.07 -10.25 4.42
N ASP A 49 3.13 -9.41 4.85
CA ASP A 49 1.71 -9.70 4.70
C ASP A 49 1.39 -10.07 3.25
N GLY A 50 0.84 -11.27 3.04
CA GLY A 50 0.55 -11.82 1.71
C GLY A 50 -0.38 -10.94 0.87
N GLN A 51 -1.11 -10.02 1.51
CA GLN A 51 -1.92 -9.00 0.86
C GLN A 51 -1.08 -7.98 0.07
N THR A 52 0.17 -7.75 0.47
CA THR A 52 1.15 -6.88 -0.20
C THR A 52 1.79 -7.59 -1.41
N VAL A 53 1.90 -8.91 -1.35
CA VAL A 53 2.53 -9.76 -2.39
C VAL A 53 1.55 -10.13 -3.51
N GLN A 54 0.24 -10.00 -3.29
CA GLN A 54 -0.74 -10.28 -4.35
C GLN A 54 -0.53 -9.34 -5.54
N VAL A 55 0.10 -9.87 -6.59
CA VAL A 55 0.20 -9.22 -7.90
C VAL A 55 -1.22 -9.04 -8.40
N GLY A 56 -1.78 -7.84 -8.21
CA GLY A 56 -3.15 -7.55 -8.61
C GLY A 56 -3.33 -7.80 -10.10
N LYS A 57 -4.49 -8.31 -10.53
CA LYS A 57 -4.81 -8.65 -11.93
C LYS A 57 -4.41 -7.55 -12.94
N ALA A 58 -4.46 -6.28 -12.54
CA ALA A 58 -4.01 -5.13 -13.35
C ALA A 58 -2.51 -5.14 -13.72
N ALA A 59 -1.66 -5.85 -12.97
CA ALA A 59 -0.25 -6.01 -13.31
C ALA A 59 -0.03 -6.94 -14.51
N ALA A 60 -0.96 -7.87 -14.79
CA ALA A 60 -0.90 -8.71 -16.00
C ALA A 60 -1.08 -7.89 -17.29
N VAL A 61 -1.75 -6.73 -17.19
CA VAL A 61 -1.99 -5.80 -18.31
C VAL A 61 -1.16 -4.51 -18.16
N ALA A 62 -0.02 -4.59 -17.46
CA ALA A 62 0.85 -3.44 -17.19
C ALA A 62 1.32 -2.74 -18.47
N GLU A 63 1.67 -3.50 -19.50
CA GLU A 63 2.12 -2.96 -20.80
C GLU A 63 1.00 -2.20 -21.51
N ALA A 64 -0.22 -2.75 -21.52
CA ALA A 64 -1.40 -2.08 -22.07
C ALA A 64 -1.70 -0.76 -21.34
N ILE A 65 -1.58 -0.75 -20.01
CA ILE A 65 -1.75 0.47 -19.20
C ILE A 65 -0.68 1.52 -19.56
N ALA A 66 0.57 1.12 -19.77
CA ALA A 66 1.65 2.03 -20.15
C ALA A 66 1.45 2.59 -21.56
N HIS A 67 1.04 1.76 -22.52
CA HIS A 67 0.73 2.15 -23.89
C HIS A 67 -0.48 3.09 -23.96
N TRP A 68 -1.54 2.81 -23.19
CA TRP A 68 -2.68 3.71 -23.11
C TRP A 68 -2.28 5.06 -22.51
N ARG A 69 -1.42 5.05 -21.48
CA ARG A 69 -0.91 6.28 -20.87
C ARG A 69 -0.09 7.14 -21.85
N SER A 70 0.76 6.54 -22.67
CA SER A 70 1.57 7.31 -23.63
C SER A 70 0.74 8.01 -24.70
N GLN A 71 -0.47 7.52 -24.96
CA GLN A 71 -1.44 8.15 -25.87
C GLN A 71 -2.21 9.32 -25.22
N GLN A 72 -2.16 9.45 -23.89
CA GLN A 72 -2.84 10.55 -23.19
C GLN A 72 -1.97 11.82 -23.23
N SER A 73 -2.50 12.88 -23.85
CA SER A 73 -1.88 14.19 -23.95
C SER A 73 -1.88 14.93 -22.60
N GLY A 74 -0.98 14.57 -21.69
CA GLY A 74 -0.52 15.37 -20.54
C GLY A 74 -1.57 15.83 -19.50
N GLY A 75 -2.82 15.40 -19.61
CA GLY A 75 -3.95 15.84 -18.78
C GLY A 75 -4.25 14.95 -17.57
N ARG A 76 -5.32 15.31 -16.83
CA ARG A 76 -5.85 14.46 -15.75
C ARG A 76 -6.30 13.11 -16.32
N VAL A 77 -5.68 12.04 -15.86
CA VAL A 77 -6.01 10.69 -16.31
C VAL A 77 -7.37 10.24 -15.76
N ASN A 78 -8.28 9.85 -16.65
CA ASN A 78 -9.54 9.23 -16.28
C ASN A 78 -9.37 7.72 -16.10
N LEU A 79 -9.21 7.28 -14.85
CA LEU A 79 -9.00 5.87 -14.51
C LEU A 79 -10.22 4.97 -14.78
N ALA A 80 -11.43 5.54 -14.80
CA ALA A 80 -12.63 4.80 -15.18
C ALA A 80 -12.61 4.47 -16.68
N ALA A 81 -12.25 5.44 -17.51
CA ALA A 81 -12.08 5.23 -18.96
C ALA A 81 -10.98 4.19 -19.27
N LEU A 82 -9.86 4.23 -18.53
CA LEU A 82 -8.82 3.20 -18.64
C LEU A 82 -9.35 1.80 -18.29
N HIS A 83 -10.11 1.67 -17.20
CA HIS A 83 -10.70 0.39 -16.81
C HIS A 83 -11.70 -0.14 -17.86
N ASP A 84 -12.51 0.73 -18.44
CA ASP A 84 -13.48 0.34 -19.47
C ASP A 84 -12.82 -0.04 -20.79
N TRP A 85 -11.66 0.56 -21.12
CA TRP A 85 -10.84 0.16 -22.26
C TRP A 85 -10.15 -1.20 -22.01
N LEU A 86 -9.57 -1.40 -20.82
CA LEU A 86 -8.95 -2.67 -20.42
C LEU A 86 -9.94 -3.84 -20.39
N LYS A 87 -11.21 -3.58 -20.06
CA LYS A 87 -12.28 -4.59 -20.12
C LYS A 87 -12.66 -4.97 -21.55
N ARG A 88 -12.60 -4.02 -22.48
CA ARG A 88 -12.99 -4.25 -23.89
C ARG A 88 -11.87 -4.91 -24.70
N GLU A 89 -10.64 -4.48 -24.49
CA GLU A 89 -9.50 -4.85 -25.34
C GLU A 89 -8.66 -5.99 -24.76
N HIS A 90 -8.69 -6.20 -23.44
CA HIS A 90 -7.76 -7.09 -22.74
C HIS A 90 -8.43 -8.04 -21.74
N ASP A 91 -9.76 -8.20 -21.81
CA ASP A 91 -10.56 -9.06 -20.92
C ASP A 91 -10.16 -8.95 -19.44
N CYS A 92 -9.87 -7.72 -18.99
CA CYS A 92 -9.40 -7.52 -17.64
C CYS A 92 -10.54 -7.78 -16.63
N ASP A 93 -10.62 -9.01 -16.14
CA ASP A 93 -11.54 -9.48 -15.08
C ASP A 93 -11.16 -8.91 -13.69
N GLY A 94 -10.37 -7.84 -13.66
CA GLY A 94 -10.03 -7.10 -12.45
C GLY A 94 -11.23 -6.31 -11.94
N SER A 95 -11.39 -6.26 -10.60
CA SER A 95 -12.30 -5.28 -9.99
C SER A 95 -11.89 -3.86 -10.38
N LEU A 96 -12.86 -2.94 -10.51
CA LEU A 96 -12.63 -1.51 -10.78
C LEU A 96 -11.64 -0.87 -9.79
N LYS A 97 -11.50 -1.42 -8.58
CA LYS A 97 -10.51 -0.95 -7.58
C LYS A 97 -9.07 -1.43 -7.84
N SER A 98 -8.86 -2.44 -8.68
CA SER A 98 -7.53 -2.99 -8.99
C SER A 98 -6.69 -2.04 -9.86
N VAL A 99 -7.31 -1.38 -10.84
CA VAL A 99 -6.65 -0.42 -11.74
C VAL A 99 -6.20 0.84 -10.99
N PRO A 100 -7.02 1.54 -10.17
CA PRO A 100 -6.58 2.66 -9.35
C PRO A 100 -5.52 2.29 -8.31
N ARG A 101 -5.59 1.07 -7.75
CA ARG A 101 -4.58 0.58 -6.80
C ARG A 101 -3.22 0.39 -7.48
N TYR A 102 -3.21 -0.26 -8.64
CA TYR A 102 -2.01 -0.41 -9.47
C TYR A 102 -1.48 0.97 -9.90
N TRP A 103 -2.36 1.86 -10.38
CA TRP A 103 -2.00 3.20 -10.81
C TRP A 103 -1.32 4.03 -9.72
N LYS A 104 -1.88 4.05 -8.50
CA LYS A 104 -1.26 4.79 -7.37
C LYS A 104 0.12 4.25 -6.98
N ARG A 105 0.34 2.94 -7.13
CA ARG A 105 1.62 2.29 -6.82
C ARG A 105 2.67 2.56 -7.89
N THR A 106 2.30 2.42 -9.16
CA THR A 106 3.22 2.49 -10.31
C THR A 106 3.45 3.93 -10.76
N PHE A 107 2.44 4.80 -10.62
CA PHE A 107 2.46 6.19 -11.07
C PHE A 107 2.05 7.13 -9.93
N PRO A 108 2.88 7.27 -8.88
CA PRO A 108 2.59 8.18 -7.79
C PRO A 108 2.51 9.62 -8.31
N ALA A 109 1.61 10.41 -7.71
CA ALA A 109 1.59 11.84 -7.97
C ALA A 109 2.93 12.45 -7.53
N PRO A 110 3.48 13.43 -8.27
CA PRO A 110 4.73 14.09 -7.88
C PRO A 110 4.57 14.68 -6.47
N ALA A 111 5.56 14.43 -5.61
CA ALA A 111 5.55 14.85 -4.21
C ALA A 111 5.42 16.38 -4.06
N ILE A 112 5.96 17.13 -5.02
CA ILE A 112 5.86 18.58 -5.10
C ILE A 112 4.86 18.94 -6.20
N ARG A 113 3.74 19.56 -5.82
CA ARG A 113 2.79 20.12 -6.78
C ARG A 113 3.38 21.44 -7.29
N ALA A 114 3.62 21.55 -8.58
CA ALA A 114 4.18 22.76 -9.21
C ALA A 114 3.33 24.04 -9.03
N ARG A 115 2.08 23.93 -8.53
CA ARG A 115 1.24 25.07 -8.17
C ARG A 115 1.04 25.14 -6.66
N ARG A 116 1.61 26.17 -6.02
CA ARG A 116 1.24 26.62 -4.68
C ARG A 116 -0.23 27.04 -4.74
N ARG A 117 -1.08 26.52 -3.84
CA ARG A 117 -2.40 27.11 -3.63
C ARG A 117 -2.17 28.53 -3.12
N VAL A 118 -2.48 29.52 -3.95
CA VAL A 118 -2.67 30.89 -3.50
C VAL A 118 -4.10 30.90 -2.97
N ASP A 119 -4.26 30.99 -1.65
CA ASP A 119 -5.55 31.36 -1.07
C ASP A 119 -5.88 32.74 -1.66
N THR A 120 -6.87 32.78 -2.56
CA THR A 120 -7.44 34.04 -3.01
C THR A 120 -8.31 34.49 -1.84
N PRO A 121 -7.94 35.56 -1.10
CA PRO A 121 -8.80 36.06 -0.05
C PRO A 121 -10.15 36.43 -0.66
N MET A 122 -11.24 36.04 0.01
CA MET A 122 -12.58 36.42 -0.41
C MET A 122 -12.72 37.94 -0.19
N GLY A 123 -12.77 38.73 -1.26
CA GLY A 123 -12.98 40.17 -1.21
C GLY A 123 -12.11 40.98 -2.16
N ALA A 124 -12.18 40.69 -3.46
CA ALA A 124 -11.69 41.57 -4.54
C ALA A 124 -12.84 41.94 -5.47
#